data_AF-A0A954RV34-F1
#
_entry.id   AF-A0A954RV34-F1
#
_cell.length_a   1.000
_cell.length_b   1.000
_cell.length_c   1.000
_cell.angle_alpha   90.00
_cell.angle_beta   90.00
_cell.angle_gamma   90.00
#
_symmetry.space_group_name_H-M   'P 1'
#
loop_
_entity.id
_entity.type
_entity.pdbx_description
1 polymer ?
#
loop_
_entity_poly.entity_id
_entity_poly.type
_entity_poly.pdbx_seq_one_letter_code
_entity_poly.pdbx_strand_id
1 'polypeptide(L)'
;KTWIGDVNLDGRFDSQDIVAVFQAGEYEDQAVGNSTWASGDWNGDGDFSTKDLVLAFQDGGYGRESFGAMAVPEPSSRLLICGLFAVSRCIRAAARSQTQLANQNVPQPFSSITATDG
;
A
#
# COMPACT_ATOMS: atom_id res chain seq x y z
N LYS A 1 -10.86 4.32 6.99
CA LYS A 1 -10.69 5.75 7.33
C LYS A 1 -12.08 6.23 7.69
N THR A 2 -12.28 6.76 8.89
CA THR A 2 -13.53 7.42 9.32
C THR A 2 -13.32 8.94 9.31
N TRP A 3 -14.37 9.72 9.49
CA TRP A 3 -14.37 11.18 9.51
C TRP A 3 -14.52 11.69 10.95
N ILE A 4 -14.04 12.91 11.20
CA ILE A 4 -14.41 13.61 12.43
C ILE A 4 -15.90 13.93 12.33
N GLY A 5 -16.69 13.43 13.28
CA GLY A 5 -18.14 13.57 13.28
C GLY A 5 -18.94 12.28 13.04
N ASP A 6 -18.30 11.20 12.63
CA ASP A 6 -18.91 9.87 12.48
C ASP A 6 -19.07 9.22 13.87
N VAL A 7 -20.28 9.28 14.43
CA VAL A 7 -20.55 8.83 15.81
C VAL A 7 -21.07 7.41 15.88
N ASN A 8 -21.71 6.94 14.82
CA ASN A 8 -22.17 5.56 14.71
C ASN A 8 -21.09 4.62 14.12
N LEU A 9 -19.94 5.17 13.68
CA LEU A 9 -18.80 4.49 13.09
C LEU A 9 -19.14 3.70 11.82
N ASP A 10 -20.12 4.17 11.05
CA ASP A 10 -20.53 3.55 9.79
C ASP A 10 -19.65 3.98 8.60
N GLY A 11 -18.69 4.87 8.84
CA GLY A 11 -17.78 5.39 7.84
C GLY A 11 -18.36 6.57 7.06
N ARG A 12 -19.47 7.16 7.49
CA ARG A 12 -20.07 8.36 6.91
C ARG A 12 -20.18 9.40 8.01
N PHE A 13 -20.10 10.66 7.62
CA PHE A 13 -20.49 11.75 8.50
C PHE A 13 -21.68 12.44 7.83
N ASP A 14 -22.88 12.19 8.33
CA ASP A 14 -24.11 12.72 7.76
C ASP A 14 -25.08 13.26 8.82
N SER A 15 -26.32 13.53 8.40
CA SER A 15 -27.33 14.11 9.29
C SER A 15 -27.76 13.15 10.40
N GLN A 16 -27.61 11.84 10.25
CA GLN A 16 -27.90 10.86 11.29
C GLN A 16 -26.93 11.03 12.46
N ASP A 17 -25.65 11.24 12.18
CA ASP A 17 -24.64 11.50 13.21
C ASP A 17 -24.94 12.78 13.99
N ILE A 18 -25.25 13.86 13.26
CA ILE A 18 -25.62 15.15 13.85
C ILE A 18 -26.86 15.03 14.73
N VAL A 19 -27.89 14.32 14.26
CA VAL A 19 -29.10 14.10 15.06
C VAL A 19 -28.80 13.26 16.30
N ALA A 20 -27.92 12.25 16.20
CA ALA A 20 -27.56 11.40 17.33
C ALA A 20 -26.85 12.19 18.45
N VAL A 21 -25.90 13.07 18.12
CA VAL A 21 -25.23 13.91 19.15
C VAL A 21 -26.18 14.92 19.77
N PHE A 22 -27.11 15.50 19.00
CA PHE A 22 -28.12 16.39 19.57
C PHE A 22 -29.16 15.65 20.42
N GLN A 23 -29.43 14.37 20.15
CA GLN A 23 -30.28 13.54 21.00
C GLN A 23 -29.62 13.22 22.34
N ALA A 24 -28.28 13.23 22.44
CA ALA A 24 -27.58 13.11 23.72
C ALA A 24 -27.86 14.32 24.63
N GLY A 25 -28.14 15.49 24.05
CA GLY A 25 -28.60 16.67 24.79
C GLY A 25 -27.49 17.45 25.51
N GLU A 26 -26.23 17.23 25.15
CA GLU A 26 -25.05 17.82 25.81
C GLU A 26 -24.53 19.07 25.08
N TYR A 27 -25.24 19.54 24.05
CA TYR A 27 -24.83 20.72 23.30
C TYR A 27 -24.98 21.98 24.14
N GLU A 28 -23.86 22.63 24.47
CA GLU A 28 -23.81 23.88 25.23
C GLU A 28 -24.62 23.81 26.55
N ASP A 29 -24.60 22.66 27.22
CA ASP A 29 -25.39 22.38 28.43
C ASP A 29 -24.77 22.92 29.74
N GLN A 30 -23.55 23.47 29.65
CA GLN A 30 -22.75 24.00 30.75
C GLN A 30 -22.28 22.96 31.79
N ALA A 31 -22.49 21.67 31.54
CA ALA A 31 -21.89 20.60 32.31
C ALA A 31 -20.49 20.34 31.74
N VAL A 32 -19.49 20.28 32.63
CA VAL A 32 -18.09 20.11 32.21
C VAL A 32 -17.70 18.64 32.30
N GLY A 33 -17.16 18.08 31.22
CA GLY A 33 -16.63 16.72 31.19
C GLY A 33 -17.70 15.64 31.17
N ASN A 34 -18.93 15.96 30.75
CA ASN A 34 -19.98 14.98 30.53
C ASN A 34 -20.02 14.46 29.09
N SER A 35 -19.29 15.10 28.16
CA SER A 35 -19.26 14.69 26.76
C SER A 35 -18.17 13.70 26.42
N THR A 36 -18.51 12.86 25.44
CA THR A 36 -17.66 11.84 24.84
C THR A 36 -17.70 12.00 23.33
N TRP A 37 -16.84 11.28 22.61
CA TRP A 37 -16.87 11.25 21.14
C TRP A 37 -18.26 10.97 20.56
N ALA A 38 -19.00 10.04 21.19
CA ALA A 38 -20.33 9.63 20.72
C ALA A 38 -21.43 10.67 21.03
N SER A 39 -21.19 11.57 21.98
CA SER A 39 -22.12 12.66 22.34
C SER A 39 -21.70 14.03 21.81
N GLY A 40 -20.55 14.13 21.12
CA GLY A 40 -20.15 15.31 20.34
C GLY A 40 -18.82 15.94 20.73
N ASP A 41 -18.08 15.41 21.72
CA ASP A 41 -16.72 15.89 22.06
C ASP A 41 -15.71 15.38 21.03
N TRP A 42 -15.52 16.14 19.96
CA TRP A 42 -14.62 15.80 18.86
C TRP A 42 -13.27 16.52 18.95
N ASN A 43 -13.19 17.58 19.75
CA ASN A 43 -11.95 18.29 20.03
C ASN A 43 -11.20 17.71 21.25
N GLY A 44 -11.87 16.92 22.08
CA GLY A 44 -11.32 16.20 23.22
C GLY A 44 -11.21 17.05 24.50
N ASP A 45 -11.97 18.13 24.63
CA ASP A 45 -11.99 18.98 25.83
C ASP A 45 -13.05 18.56 26.85
N GLY A 46 -13.85 17.53 26.54
CA GLY A 46 -14.83 16.94 27.44
C GLY A 46 -16.22 17.56 27.36
N ASP A 47 -16.44 18.55 26.48
CA ASP A 47 -17.69 19.30 26.35
C ASP A 47 -18.14 19.34 24.88
N PHE A 48 -19.43 19.09 24.61
CA PHE A 48 -19.97 19.27 23.26
C PHE A 48 -20.34 20.74 23.01
N SER A 49 -19.52 21.43 22.24
CA SER A 49 -19.68 22.85 21.96
C SER A 49 -19.70 23.17 20.46
N THR A 50 -19.93 24.46 20.15
CA THR A 50 -19.79 24.97 18.79
C THR A 50 -18.39 24.68 18.20
N LYS A 51 -17.34 24.59 19.01
CA LYS A 51 -15.98 24.32 18.54
C LYS A 51 -15.86 22.92 17.93
N ASP A 52 -16.53 21.93 18.50
CA ASP A 52 -16.56 20.56 18.01
C ASP A 52 -17.23 20.49 16.64
N LEU A 53 -18.39 21.14 16.50
CA LEU A 53 -19.09 21.23 15.22
C LEU A 53 -18.21 21.87 14.15
N VAL A 54 -17.55 22.98 14.48
CA VAL A 54 -16.63 23.65 13.55
C VAL A 54 -15.47 22.72 13.17
N LEU A 55 -14.91 21.97 14.12
CA LEU A 55 -13.83 21.01 13.86
C LEU A 55 -14.27 19.90 12.89
N ALA A 56 -15.43 19.28 13.11
CA ALA A 56 -15.95 18.24 12.22
C ALA A 56 -16.26 18.76 10.81
N PHE A 57 -16.80 19.97 10.69
CA PHE A 57 -17.02 20.57 9.36
C PHE A 57 -15.71 21.00 8.69
N GLN A 58 -14.68 21.38 9.45
CA GLN A 58 -13.34 21.69 8.92
C GLN A 58 -12.63 20.44 8.37
N ASP A 59 -12.87 19.26 8.94
CA ASP A 59 -12.40 17.99 8.36
C ASP A 59 -13.00 17.74 6.96
N GLY A 60 -14.15 18.35 6.67
CA GLY A 60 -14.75 18.36 5.34
C GLY A 60 -15.32 16.99 4.92
N GLY A 61 -15.62 16.13 5.89
CA GLY A 61 -16.21 14.80 5.71
C GLY A 61 -17.74 14.80 5.54
N TYR A 62 -18.42 15.91 5.80
CA TYR A 62 -19.88 15.93 5.82
C TYR A 62 -20.49 15.61 4.45
N GLY A 63 -21.39 14.62 4.42
CA GLY A 63 -22.00 14.09 3.20
C GLY A 63 -21.03 13.33 2.31
N ARG A 64 -19.81 13.02 2.79
CA ARG A 64 -18.84 12.20 2.06
C ARG A 64 -18.88 10.77 2.56
N GLU A 65 -19.13 9.90 1.61
CA GLU A 65 -18.88 8.48 1.71
C GLU A 65 -17.39 8.23 1.98
N SER A 66 -17.03 7.64 3.14
CA SER A 66 -15.73 6.97 3.21
C SER A 66 -15.87 5.62 2.49
N PHE A 67 -15.59 5.62 1.20
CA PHE A 67 -15.32 4.36 0.53
C PHE A 67 -13.99 3.87 1.09
N GLY A 68 -14.07 2.99 2.10
CA GLY A 68 -12.91 2.26 2.59
C GLY A 68 -12.16 1.72 1.38
N ALA A 69 -10.87 2.05 1.27
CA ALA A 69 -10.04 1.59 0.16
C ALA A 69 -10.26 0.08 0.03
N MET A 70 -11.01 -0.33 -1.00
CA MET A 70 -11.13 -1.75 -1.31
C MET A 70 -9.71 -2.22 -1.46
N ALA A 71 -9.29 -3.17 -0.63
CA ALA A 71 -8.01 -3.83 -0.78
C ALA A 71 -7.97 -4.33 -2.23
N VAL A 72 -7.26 -3.60 -3.10
CA VAL A 72 -7.01 -4.02 -4.46
C VAL A 72 -6.27 -5.34 -4.27
N PRO A 73 -6.85 -6.49 -4.66
CA PRO A 73 -6.10 -7.74 -4.63
C PRO A 73 -4.94 -7.49 -5.57
N GLU A 74 -3.72 -7.35 -5.06
CA GLU A 74 -2.54 -7.01 -5.85
C GLU A 74 -2.51 -7.90 -7.10
N PRO A 75 -2.87 -7.39 -8.29
CA PRO A 75 -2.74 -8.19 -9.47
C PRO A 75 -1.30 -7.95 -9.91
N SER A 76 -0.48 -8.99 -9.83
CA SER A 76 0.72 -9.12 -10.68
C SER A 76 2.04 -8.50 -10.20
N SER A 77 2.16 -7.93 -9.00
CA SER A 77 3.47 -7.59 -8.40
C SER A 77 4.36 -8.84 -8.28
N ARG A 78 3.77 -10.00 -7.95
CA ARG A 78 4.47 -11.30 -7.90
C ARG A 78 4.90 -11.82 -9.26
N LEU A 79 4.10 -11.59 -10.32
CA LEU A 79 4.44 -12.03 -11.68
C LEU A 79 5.60 -11.21 -12.27
N LEU A 80 5.62 -9.91 -12.00
CA LEU A 80 6.68 -9.02 -12.48
C LEU A 80 8.03 -9.32 -11.81
N ILE A 81 8.02 -9.68 -10.53
CA ILE A 81 9.24 -10.05 -9.79
C ILE A 81 9.72 -11.48 -10.16
N CYS A 82 8.82 -12.45 -10.37
CA CYS A 82 9.21 -13.81 -10.81
C CYS A 82 9.75 -13.86 -12.25
N GLY A 83 9.23 -13.04 -13.18
CA GLY A 83 9.70 -12.99 -14.57
C GLY A 83 11.15 -12.53 -14.71
N LEU A 84 11.60 -11.62 -13.84
CA LEU A 84 12.96 -11.06 -13.88
C LEU A 84 14.05 -12.09 -13.52
N PHE A 85 13.74 -13.09 -12.69
CA PHE A 85 14.69 -14.15 -12.33
C PHE A 85 14.92 -15.17 -13.45
N ALA A 86 13.92 -15.44 -14.29
CA ALA A 86 14.03 -16.39 -15.40
C ALA A 86 14.88 -15.83 -16.55
N VAL A 87 14.70 -14.55 -16.90
CA VAL A 87 15.45 -13.89 -17.98
C VAL A 87 16.94 -13.75 -17.63
N SER A 88 17.26 -13.46 -16.38
CA SER A 88 18.65 -13.33 -15.91
C SER A 88 19.44 -14.64 -16.00
N ARG A 89 18.77 -15.80 -15.87
CA ARG A 89 19.41 -17.12 -16.03
C ARG A 89 19.65 -17.49 -17.50
N CYS A 90 18.77 -17.12 -18.42
CA CYS A 90 18.95 -17.39 -19.85
C CYS A 90 20.12 -16.61 -20.46
N ILE A 91 20.30 -15.33 -20.08
CA ILE A 91 21.40 -14.50 -20.59
C ILE A 91 22.77 -15.05 -20.15
N ARG A 92 22.88 -15.59 -18.92
CA ARG A 92 24.13 -16.18 -18.42
C ARG A 92 24.46 -17.54 -19.04
N ALA A 93 23.45 -18.31 -19.47
CA ALA A 93 23.66 -19.58 -20.16
C ALA A 93 24.19 -19.39 -21.58
N ALA A 94 23.65 -18.40 -22.32
CA ALA A 94 24.07 -18.11 -23.69
C ALA A 94 25.54 -17.63 -23.78
N ALA A 95 26.03 -16.91 -22.75
CA ALA A 95 27.40 -16.43 -22.71
C ALA A 95 28.46 -17.54 -22.52
N ARG A 96 28.10 -18.69 -21.90
CA ARG A 96 29.05 -19.81 -21.71
C ARG A 96 29.27 -20.64 -22.97
N SER A 97 28.34 -20.63 -23.92
CA SER A 97 28.42 -21.49 -25.11
C SER A 97 29.41 -20.97 -26.16
N GLN A 98 29.68 -19.65 -26.23
CA GLN A 98 30.61 -19.11 -27.23
C GLN A 98 32.09 -19.30 -26.86
N THR A 99 32.43 -19.40 -25.57
CA THR A 99 33.83 -19.61 -25.14
C THR A 99 34.36 -21.01 -25.46
N GLN A 100 33.48 -22.01 -25.59
CA GLN A 100 33.90 -23.39 -25.89
C GLN A 100 34.20 -23.63 -27.38
N LEU A 101 33.62 -22.86 -28.30
CA LEU A 101 33.81 -23.05 -29.75
C LEU A 101 35.09 -22.38 -30.30
N ALA A 102 35.73 -21.49 -29.54
CA ALA A 102 36.95 -20.80 -29.97
C ALA A 102 38.25 -21.53 -29.61
N ASN A 103 38.23 -22.55 -28.75
CA ASN A 103 39.44 -23.23 -28.24
C ASN A 103 39.79 -24.54 -28.97
N GLN A 104 39.07 -24.92 -30.03
CA GLN A 104 39.36 -26.15 -30.77
C GLN A 104 40.31 -26.00 -31.96
N ASN A 105 40.77 -24.79 -32.29
CA ASN A 105 41.58 -24.56 -33.49
C ASN A 105 43.05 -24.24 -33.19
N VAL A 106 43.68 -25.02 -32.31
CA VAL A 106 45.14 -24.99 -32.10
C VAL A 106 45.79 -25.94 -33.12
N PRO A 107 46.55 -25.43 -34.11
CA PRO A 107 47.29 -26.29 -35.03
C PRO A 107 48.37 -27.06 -34.27
N GLN A 108 48.32 -28.39 -34.35
CA GLN A 108 49.33 -29.28 -33.78
C GLN A 108 50.63 -29.16 -34.59
N PRO A 109 51.82 -29.12 -33.97
CA PRO A 109 53.08 -29.21 -34.70
C PRO A 109 53.22 -30.61 -35.34
N PHE A 110 53.41 -30.66 -36.66
CA PHE A 110 53.72 -31.88 -37.41
C PHE A 110 54.96 -32.56 -36.80
N SER A 111 54.78 -33.76 -36.25
CA SER A 111 55.89 -34.59 -35.78
C SER A 111 56.60 -35.22 -36.99
N SER A 112 57.90 -34.98 -37.07
CA SER A 112 58.82 -35.41 -38.11
C SER A 112 58.88 -36.93 -38.28
N ILE A 113 58.69 -37.36 -39.53
CA ILE A 113 58.83 -38.73 -40.03
C ILE A 113 60.31 -39.15 -39.99
N THR A 114 60.64 -40.15 -39.17
CA THR A 114 61.92 -40.86 -39.21
C THR A 114 61.91 -41.87 -40.36
N ALA A 115 62.88 -41.72 -41.26
CA ALA A 115 63.17 -42.63 -42.35
C ALA A 115 63.55 -44.02 -41.81
N THR A 116 62.93 -45.06 -42.38
CA THR A 116 63.39 -46.44 -42.31
C THR A 116 64.15 -46.76 -43.59
N ASP A 117 65.47 -46.93 -43.46
CA ASP A 117 66.37 -47.49 -44.46
C ASP A 117 65.98 -48.92 -44.84
N GLY A 118 66.15 -49.24 -46.11
CA GLY A 118 66.15 -50.58 -46.70
C GLY A 118 67.17 -50.64 -47.82
#